data_AF-A0AAV8YJP9-F1
#
_entry.id   AF-A0AAV8YJP9-F1
#
_cell.length_a   1.000
_cell.length_b   1.000
_cell.length_c   1.000
_cell.angle_alpha   90.00
_cell.angle_beta   90.00
_cell.angle_gamma   90.00
#
_symmetry.space_group_name_H-M   'P 1'
#
loop_
_entity.id
_entity.type
_entity.pdbx_description
1 polymer ?
#
loop_
_entity_poly.entity_id
_entity_poly.type
_entity_poly.pdbx_seq_one_letter_code
_entity_poly.pdbx_strand_id
1 'polypeptide(L)'
;ILLNQIDLCRTATGGDEALDILLSVRENPIQSSRVLATTCDVCHQSLRPYKLQLVHELSEDDFDKRAEFCEGMIERCNNNNNLRRKPFLHPQEISSFQIKLHSTTGVWSNQNYHWFQIAYTENPQKVNIWAGIIGGRIVGPFFIDGN
;
A
#
# COMPACT_ATOMS: atom_id res chain seq x y z
N ILE A 1 17.64 14.54 -24.78
CA ILE A 1 17.52 13.75 -26.03
C ILE A 1 16.99 12.38 -25.62
N LEU A 2 15.67 12.16 -25.68
CA LEU A 2 14.95 10.87 -25.63
C LEU A 2 13.43 11.17 -25.56
N LEU A 3 12.90 11.93 -26.53
CA LEU A 3 11.47 12.18 -26.70
C LEU A 3 10.94 11.63 -28.04
N ASN A 4 11.69 10.73 -28.69
CA ASN A 4 11.42 10.35 -30.10
C ASN A 4 11.20 8.84 -30.34
N GLN A 5 10.58 8.11 -29.41
CA GLN A 5 10.06 6.76 -29.68
C GLN A 5 8.74 6.48 -28.94
N ILE A 6 7.79 7.41 -29.00
CA ILE A 6 6.39 7.05 -28.87
C ILE A 6 5.87 7.07 -30.31
N ASP A 7 5.92 5.91 -30.97
CA ASP A 7 5.15 5.68 -32.18
C ASP A 7 3.72 6.17 -31.94
N LEU A 8 3.17 6.95 -32.87
CA LEU A 8 1.83 7.52 -32.82
C LEU A 8 0.78 6.41 -32.64
N CYS A 9 0.47 6.06 -31.39
CA CYS A 9 -0.62 5.16 -31.09
C CYS A 9 -1.93 5.94 -31.24
N ARG A 10 -2.85 5.47 -32.10
CA ARG A 10 -4.19 6.06 -32.23
C ARG A 10 -4.94 5.92 -30.91
N THR A 11 -5.16 7.05 -30.23
CA THR A 11 -5.91 7.15 -28.99
C THR A 11 -7.29 7.74 -29.25
N ALA A 12 -8.34 7.11 -28.73
CA ALA A 12 -9.70 7.64 -28.80
C ALA A 12 -9.89 8.78 -27.79
N THR A 13 -9.28 9.93 -28.04
CA THR A 13 -9.31 11.12 -27.16
C THR A 13 -10.48 12.07 -27.42
N GLY A 14 -11.50 11.63 -28.18
CA GLY A 14 -12.75 12.36 -28.44
C GLY A 14 -12.97 12.53 -29.95
N GLY A 15 -13.97 11.82 -30.49
CA GLY A 15 -14.24 11.73 -31.93
C GLY A 15 -15.13 10.53 -32.26
N ASP A 16 -15.27 10.22 -33.55
CA ASP A 16 -16.04 9.07 -34.06
C ASP A 16 -15.51 7.74 -33.51
N GLU A 17 -14.22 7.66 -33.19
CA GLU A 17 -13.59 6.47 -32.61
C GLU A 17 -14.07 6.18 -31.19
N ALA A 18 -14.37 7.22 -30.40
CA ALA A 18 -14.95 7.04 -29.07
C ALA A 18 -16.40 6.54 -29.16
N LEU A 19 -17.13 6.97 -30.20
CA LEU A 19 -18.49 6.52 -30.45
C LEU A 19 -18.52 5.04 -30.87
N ASP A 20 -17.62 4.62 -31.76
CA ASP A 20 -17.48 3.22 -32.17
C ASP A 20 -17.15 2.29 -31.00
N ILE A 21 -16.25 2.71 -30.09
CA ILE A 21 -15.95 1.96 -28.87
C ILE A 21 -17.20 1.85 -27.99
N LEU A 22 -17.95 2.94 -27.79
CA LEU A 22 -19.17 2.94 -26.98
C LEU A 22 -20.26 2.03 -27.57
N LEU A 23 -20.42 2.03 -28.90
CA LEU A 23 -21.36 1.15 -29.59
C LEU A 23 -20.95 -0.32 -29.42
N SER A 24 -19.67 -0.65 -29.61
CA SER A 24 -19.16 -2.01 -29.44
C SER A 24 -19.29 -2.53 -27.99
N VAL A 25 -19.02 -1.68 -26.99
CA VAL A 25 -19.23 -2.03 -25.57
C VAL A 25 -20.71 -2.21 -25.25
N ARG A 26 -21.59 -1.43 -25.87
CA ARG A 26 -23.05 -1.56 -25.69
C ARG A 26 -23.56 -2.88 -26.27
N GLU A 27 -23.03 -3.32 -27.39
CA GLU A 27 -23.37 -4.61 -28.02
C GLU A 27 -22.82 -5.80 -27.22
N ASN A 28 -21.61 -5.70 -26.67
CA ASN A 28 -21.01 -6.76 -25.86
C ASN A 28 -20.24 -6.21 -24.64
N PRO A 29 -20.89 -6.06 -23.47
CA PRO A 29 -20.29 -5.40 -22.31
C PRO A 29 -19.20 -6.24 -21.61
N ILE A 30 -19.10 -7.53 -21.91
CA ILE A 30 -18.09 -8.42 -21.31
C ILE A 30 -16.86 -8.61 -22.20
N GLN A 31 -16.82 -7.95 -23.36
CA GLN A 31 -15.69 -8.02 -24.27
C GLN A 31 -14.45 -7.40 -23.62
N SER A 32 -13.31 -8.09 -23.74
CA SER A 32 -12.07 -7.59 -23.14
C SER A 32 -11.62 -6.28 -23.83
N SER A 33 -11.03 -5.38 -23.05
CA SER A 33 -10.45 -4.12 -23.56
C SER A 33 -9.43 -4.33 -24.68
N ARG A 34 -8.73 -5.47 -24.69
CA ARG A 34 -7.75 -5.81 -25.73
C ARG A 34 -8.43 -6.13 -27.06
N VAL A 35 -9.51 -6.91 -27.02
CA VAL A 35 -10.26 -7.25 -28.24
C VAL A 35 -10.95 -6.00 -28.79
N LEU A 36 -11.55 -5.17 -27.92
CA LEU A 36 -12.14 -3.88 -28.32
C LEU A 36 -11.12 -2.97 -29.01
N ALA A 37 -9.91 -2.90 -28.45
CA ALA A 37 -8.83 -2.11 -29.06
C ALA A 37 -8.47 -2.59 -30.47
N THR A 38 -8.43 -3.90 -30.68
CA THR A 38 -8.21 -4.49 -32.02
C THR A 38 -9.38 -4.21 -32.97
N THR A 39 -10.63 -4.32 -32.50
CA THR A 39 -11.83 -4.08 -33.31
C THR A 39 -11.95 -2.63 -33.76
N CYS A 40 -11.65 -1.68 -32.89
CA CYS A 40 -11.77 -0.25 -33.16
C CYS A 40 -10.50 0.39 -33.72
N ASP A 41 -9.47 -0.39 -34.06
CA ASP A 41 -8.15 0.10 -34.54
C ASP A 41 -7.53 1.16 -33.61
N VAL A 42 -7.65 0.95 -32.28
CA VAL A 42 -7.09 1.84 -31.26
C VAL A 42 -6.04 1.15 -30.41
N CYS A 43 -5.16 1.95 -29.82
CA CYS A 43 -4.12 1.46 -28.94
C CYS A 43 -4.68 0.81 -27.66
N HIS A 44 -4.28 -0.42 -27.36
CA HIS A 44 -4.50 -0.99 -26.03
C HIS A 44 -3.35 -0.60 -25.09
N GLN A 45 -3.61 0.31 -24.15
CA GLN A 45 -2.67 0.56 -23.06
C GLN A 45 -2.84 -0.50 -21.97
N SER A 46 -1.91 -1.47 -21.92
CA SER A 46 -1.90 -2.50 -20.88
C SER A 46 -1.31 -1.97 -19.57
N LEU A 47 -2.02 -1.05 -18.92
CA LEU A 47 -1.64 -0.59 -17.58
C LEU A 47 -1.96 -1.67 -16.54
N ARG A 48 -1.07 -1.83 -15.57
CA ARG A 48 -1.23 -2.73 -14.42
C ARG A 48 -1.37 -1.90 -13.14
N PRO A 49 -2.24 -2.31 -12.21
CA PRO A 49 -2.32 -1.65 -10.91
C PRO A 49 -1.11 -2.05 -10.05
N TYR A 50 -0.36 -1.08 -9.57
CA TYR A 50 0.72 -1.26 -8.60
C TYR A 50 0.34 -0.61 -7.28
N LYS A 51 0.62 -1.33 -6.18
CA LYS A 51 0.39 -0.83 -4.82
C LYS A 51 1.54 0.08 -4.40
N LEU A 52 1.21 1.32 -4.02
CA LEU A 52 2.18 2.23 -3.43
C LEU A 52 2.63 1.69 -2.06
N GLN A 53 3.94 1.60 -1.84
CA GLN A 53 4.47 1.22 -0.53
C GLN A 53 4.67 2.48 0.33
N LEU A 54 3.87 2.62 1.38
CA LEU A 54 4.09 3.65 2.40
C LEU A 54 5.13 3.14 3.38
N VAL A 55 6.29 3.79 3.43
CA VAL A 55 7.36 3.49 4.39
C VAL A 55 7.41 4.56 5.48
N HIS A 56 7.70 4.14 6.71
CA HIS A 56 7.98 5.06 7.81
C HIS A 56 9.38 5.65 7.61
N GLU A 57 9.51 6.95 7.87
CA GLU A 57 10.81 7.59 7.98
C GLU A 57 11.50 7.11 9.26
N LEU A 58 12.78 6.77 9.14
CA LEU A 58 13.64 6.42 10.27
C LEU A 58 14.66 7.54 10.43
N SER A 59 14.84 8.02 11.66
CA SER A 59 15.94 8.91 12.03
C SER A 59 17.26 8.15 12.09
N GLU A 60 18.38 8.87 12.01
CA GLU A 60 19.73 8.26 12.10
C GLU A 60 19.92 7.47 13.40
N ASP A 61 19.39 7.99 14.52
CA ASP A 61 19.45 7.33 15.82
C ASP A 61 18.56 6.07 15.94
N ASP A 62 17.56 5.90 15.07
CA ASP A 62 16.62 4.79 15.21
C ASP A 62 17.29 3.43 14.99
N PHE A 63 18.37 3.39 14.19
CA PHE A 63 19.12 2.16 13.98
C PHE A 63 19.75 1.66 15.28
N ASP A 64 20.46 2.54 15.98
CA ASP A 64 21.14 2.20 17.23
C ASP A 64 20.13 1.85 18.33
N LYS A 65 19.07 2.66 18.49
CA LYS A 65 18.00 2.39 19.47
C LYS A 65 17.32 1.04 19.23
N ARG A 66 17.10 0.67 17.97
CA ARG A 66 16.50 -0.62 17.63
C ARG A 66 17.47 -1.77 17.88
N ALA A 67 18.76 -1.59 17.61
CA ALA A 67 19.78 -2.59 17.90
C ALA A 67 19.90 -2.83 19.41
N GLU A 68 20.04 -1.76 20.20
CA GLU A 68 20.11 -1.81 21.66
C GLU A 68 18.88 -2.50 22.27
N PHE A 69 17.69 -2.16 21.78
CA PHE A 69 16.46 -2.82 22.21
C PHE A 69 16.50 -4.33 21.93
N CYS A 70 16.91 -4.74 20.72
CA CYS A 70 16.98 -6.14 20.35
C CYS A 70 17.97 -6.90 21.24
N GLU A 71 19.17 -6.35 21.43
CA GLU A 71 20.22 -6.94 22.25
C GLU A 71 19.79 -7.08 23.71
N GLY A 72 19.24 -6.02 24.29
CA GLY A 72 18.73 -6.03 25.66
C GLY A 72 17.58 -7.02 25.86
N MET A 73 16.70 -7.19 24.85
CA MET A 73 15.62 -8.19 24.90
C MET A 73 16.15 -9.62 24.81
N ILE A 74 17.15 -9.88 23.96
CA ILE A 74 17.81 -11.18 23.86
C ILE A 74 18.46 -11.54 25.19
N GLU A 75 19.23 -10.62 25.78
CA GLU A 75 19.91 -10.85 27.06
C GLU A 75 18.91 -11.17 28.18
N ARG A 76 17.84 -10.38 28.30
CA ARG A 76 16.77 -10.63 29.27
C ARG A 76 16.18 -12.03 29.07
N CYS A 77 15.84 -12.39 27.83
CA CYS A 77 15.28 -13.71 27.52
C CYS A 77 16.22 -14.88 27.86
N ASN A 78 17.54 -14.68 27.73
CA ASN A 78 18.54 -15.68 28.10
C ASN A 78 18.71 -15.80 29.63
N ASN A 79 18.67 -14.68 30.34
CA ASN A 79 18.89 -14.63 31.79
C ASN A 79 17.66 -15.03 32.62
N ASN A 80 16.46 -15.05 32.03
CA ASN A 80 15.24 -15.43 32.73
C ASN A 80 14.31 -16.28 31.85
N ASN A 81 14.39 -17.60 32.07
CA ASN A 81 13.61 -18.61 31.36
C ASN A 81 12.08 -18.42 31.44
N ASN A 82 11.60 -17.66 32.44
CA ASN A 82 10.16 -17.38 32.61
C ASN A 82 9.70 -16.14 31.85
N LEU A 83 10.59 -15.32 31.27
CA LEU A 83 10.18 -14.15 30.47
C LEU A 83 9.48 -14.55 29.18
N ARG A 84 9.86 -15.67 28.57
CA ARG A 84 9.16 -16.23 27.39
C ARG A 84 7.68 -16.53 27.65
N ARG A 85 7.33 -16.78 28.91
CA ARG A 85 5.96 -17.08 29.37
C ARG A 85 5.21 -15.86 29.88
N LYS A 86 5.85 -14.69 29.97
CA LYS A 86 5.18 -13.44 30.35
C LYS A 86 4.54 -12.84 29.10
N PRO A 87 3.21 -12.71 29.06
CA PRO A 87 2.50 -12.30 27.85
C PRO A 87 2.88 -10.87 27.40
N PHE A 88 3.13 -9.96 28.35
CA PHE A 88 3.53 -8.57 28.08
C PHE A 88 4.84 -8.36 27.29
N LEU A 89 5.66 -9.41 27.05
CA LEU A 89 6.97 -9.30 26.41
C LEU A 89 7.00 -9.76 24.94
N HIS A 90 5.90 -10.27 24.42
CA HIS A 90 5.80 -10.64 23.01
C HIS A 90 5.43 -9.41 22.18
N PRO A 91 6.22 -9.00 21.17
CA PRO A 91 5.90 -7.82 20.34
C PRO A 91 4.59 -7.95 19.55
N GLN A 92 4.07 -9.17 19.38
CA GLN A 92 2.73 -9.42 18.82
C GLN A 92 1.59 -9.11 19.80
N GLU A 93 1.91 -8.87 21.08
CA GLU A 93 0.94 -8.83 22.17
C GLU A 93 0.55 -7.42 22.61
N ILE A 94 1.26 -6.38 22.16
CA ILE A 94 0.86 -4.98 22.39
C ILE A 94 1.19 -4.20 21.11
N SER A 95 0.18 -3.74 20.40
CA SER A 95 0.36 -2.99 19.15
C SER A 95 -0.57 -1.77 19.14
N SER A 96 0.02 -0.58 19.16
CA SER A 96 -0.72 0.62 18.76
C SER A 96 -0.91 0.57 17.25
N PHE A 97 -2.15 0.42 16.81
CA PHE A 97 -2.48 0.43 15.39
C PHE A 97 -2.93 1.84 15.01
N GLN A 98 -2.10 2.52 14.23
CA GLN A 98 -2.56 3.68 13.49
C GLN A 98 -3.25 3.18 12.23
N ILE A 99 -4.59 3.12 12.26
CA ILE A 99 -5.34 2.84 11.05
C ILE A 99 -5.41 4.15 10.27
N LYS A 100 -4.51 4.28 9.29
CA LYS A 100 -4.74 5.23 8.19
C LYS A 100 -5.94 4.71 7.42
N LEU A 101 -6.96 5.54 7.20
CA LEU A 101 -7.94 5.28 6.16
C LEU A 101 -7.15 5.22 4.85
N HIS A 102 -6.80 4.01 4.42
CA HIS A 102 -6.04 3.79 3.20
C HIS A 102 -6.97 4.12 2.05
N SER A 103 -6.89 5.35 1.53
CA SER A 103 -7.31 5.56 0.15
C SER A 103 -6.45 4.62 -0.67
N THR A 104 -7.09 3.65 -1.32
CA THR A 104 -6.47 2.64 -2.17
C THR A 104 -5.86 3.32 -3.39
N THR A 105 -4.79 4.08 -3.21
CA THR A 105 -4.07 4.76 -4.30
C THR A 105 -3.22 3.73 -5.02
N GLY A 106 -3.85 2.96 -5.90
CA GLY A 106 -3.17 2.15 -6.89
C GLY A 106 -2.69 3.05 -8.03
N VAL A 107 -1.41 2.98 -8.35
CA VAL A 107 -0.86 3.62 -9.54
C VAL A 107 -1.04 2.67 -10.71
N TRP A 108 -1.57 3.16 -11.82
CA TRP A 108 -1.66 2.42 -13.07
C TRP A 108 -0.45 2.75 -13.94
N SER A 109 0.41 1.76 -14.21
CA SER A 109 1.60 1.92 -15.04
C SER A 109 1.84 0.70 -15.92
N ASN A 110 2.58 0.85 -17.01
CA ASN A 110 3.05 -0.27 -17.82
C ASN A 110 4.24 -1.01 -17.17
N GLN A 111 4.94 -0.39 -16.23
CA GLN A 111 6.13 -0.92 -15.54
C GLN A 111 6.03 -0.71 -14.03
N ASN A 112 6.59 -1.65 -13.25
CA ASN A 112 6.67 -1.51 -11.80
C ASN A 112 7.84 -0.58 -11.45
N TYR A 113 7.55 0.65 -11.05
CA TYR A 113 8.57 1.61 -10.65
C TYR A 113 9.06 1.43 -9.21
N HIS A 114 8.55 0.42 -8.48
CA HIS A 114 8.84 0.21 -7.05
C HIS A 114 8.65 1.49 -6.23
N TRP A 115 7.65 2.28 -6.58
CA TRP A 115 7.40 3.55 -5.91
C TRP A 115 7.04 3.32 -4.44
N PHE A 116 7.88 3.88 -3.59
CA PHE A 116 7.58 4.08 -2.19
C PHE A 116 7.46 5.57 -1.94
N GLN A 117 6.49 5.94 -1.11
CA GLN A 117 6.37 7.30 -0.61
C GLN A 117 6.72 7.27 0.87
N ILE A 118 7.67 8.11 1.25
CA ILE A 118 7.90 8.41 2.67
C ILE A 118 6.65 9.12 3.14
N ALA A 119 5.98 8.52 4.12
CA ALA A 119 4.70 9.02 4.58
C ALA A 119 4.89 10.30 5.43
N TYR A 120 5.08 11.45 4.80
CA TYR A 120 5.01 12.74 5.49
C TYR A 120 3.62 12.89 6.10
N THR A 121 3.57 13.07 7.42
CA THR A 121 2.35 13.07 8.21
C THR A 121 1.69 14.44 8.16
N GLU A 122 1.31 14.88 6.97
CA GLU A 122 0.58 16.13 6.78
C GLU A 122 -0.91 15.77 6.56
N ASN A 123 -1.61 15.50 7.67
CA ASN A 123 -3.07 15.43 7.83
C ASN A 123 -3.92 14.53 6.89
N PRO A 124 -3.97 13.20 7.12
CA PRO A 124 -5.21 12.45 6.99
C PRO A 124 -5.96 12.41 8.34
N GLN A 125 -7.30 12.34 8.33
CA GLN A 125 -8.08 12.00 9.53
C GLN A 125 -7.68 10.58 9.98
N LYS A 126 -6.77 10.51 10.95
CA LYS A 126 -6.30 9.26 11.54
C LYS A 126 -7.15 8.96 12.75
N VAL A 127 -7.63 7.71 12.86
CA VAL A 127 -8.16 7.19 14.12
C VAL A 127 -7.03 6.41 14.78
N ASN A 128 -6.60 6.90 15.93
CA ASN A 128 -5.59 6.23 16.73
C ASN A 128 -6.29 5.17 17.59
N ILE A 129 -5.93 3.90 17.40
CA ILE A 129 -6.51 2.78 18.16
C ILE A 129 -5.38 2.04 18.87
N TRP A 130 -5.55 1.81 20.17
CA TRP A 130 -4.71 0.90 20.92
C TRP A 130 -5.41 -0.45 21.11
N ALA A 131 -4.72 -1.53 20.79
CA ALA A 131 -5.16 -2.89 21.10
C ALA A 131 -3.95 -3.78 21.42
N GLY A 132 -4.10 -4.64 22.42
CA GLY A 132 -3.14 -5.69 22.74
C GLY A 132 -3.74 -7.08 22.52
N ILE A 133 -2.88 -8.08 22.41
CA ILE A 133 -3.23 -9.50 22.50
C ILE A 133 -2.43 -10.04 23.67
N ILE A 134 -2.97 -10.30 24.85
CA ILE A 134 -2.20 -10.81 25.99
C ILE A 134 -2.53 -12.28 26.21
N GLY A 135 -1.54 -13.17 26.05
CA GLY A 135 -1.72 -14.61 26.25
C GLY A 135 -2.82 -15.23 25.39
N GLY A 136 -2.90 -14.80 24.12
CA GLY A 136 -3.92 -15.24 23.15
C GLY A 136 -5.30 -14.60 23.33
N ARG A 137 -5.44 -13.58 24.18
CA ARG A 137 -6.70 -12.83 24.37
C ARG A 137 -6.56 -11.39 23.90
N ILE A 138 -7.53 -10.86 23.20
CA ILE A 138 -7.53 -9.45 22.78
C ILE A 138 -7.87 -8.54 23.97
N VAL A 139 -7.15 -7.44 24.13
CA VAL A 139 -7.36 -6.38 25.11
C VAL A 139 -7.51 -5.05 24.37
N GLY A 140 -8.67 -4.40 24.48
CA GLY A 140 -9.08 -3.26 23.65
C GLY A 140 -10.30 -3.60 22.77
N PRO A 141 -10.62 -2.81 21.73
CA PRO A 141 -9.92 -1.61 21.26
C PRO A 141 -10.18 -0.38 22.14
N PHE A 142 -9.17 0.47 22.28
CA PHE A 142 -9.30 1.80 22.89
C PHE A 142 -9.07 2.86 21.83
N PHE A 143 -10.07 3.70 21.62
CA PHE A 143 -9.99 4.83 20.70
C PHE A 143 -9.29 5.99 21.42
N ILE A 144 -8.29 6.56 20.77
CA ILE A 144 -7.55 7.73 21.25
C ILE A 144 -8.04 8.91 20.44
N ASP A 145 -8.74 9.82 21.10
CA ASP A 145 -9.20 11.08 20.50
C ASP A 145 -8.04 12.07 20.44
N GLY A 146 -7.75 12.58 19.24
CA GLY A 146 -6.63 13.49 18.97
C GLY A 146 -5.52 12.85 18.13
N ASN A 147 -4.84 13.68 17.33
CA ASN A 147 -3.65 13.33 16.56
C ASN A 147 -2.45 14.13 17.03
#